data_AF-A0A7S2XVV2-F1
#
_entry.id   AF-A0A7S2XVV2-F1
#
_cell.length_a   1.000
_cell.length_b   1.000
_cell.length_c   1.000
_cell.angle_alpha   90.00
_cell.angle_beta   90.00
_cell.angle_gamma   90.00
#
_symmetry.space_group_name_H-M   'P 1'
#
loop_
_entity.id
_entity.type
_entity.pdbx_description
1 polymer ?
#
loop_
_entity_poly.entity_id
_entity_poly.type
_entity_poly.pdbx_seq_one_letter_code
_entity_poly.pdbx_strand_id
1 'polypeptide(L)'
;QLGEGGEVTYALEGSVSHAGSTIQWLRDSLQIIKDAAECESLASETNGNEGVYVVPAFAGLFAPHWRPDARACIVGMTQSHTKHHIVRGALEATSYQAREVFEAI
;
A
#
# COMPACT_ATOMS: atom_id res chain seq x y z
N GLN A 1 -26.75 -10.88 14.81
CA GLN A 1 -28.15 -10.41 14.89
C GLN A 1 -28.25 -9.54 16.12
N LEU A 2 -28.41 -8.22 15.98
CA LEU A 2 -28.75 -7.38 17.14
C LEU A 2 -30.22 -7.68 17.45
N GLY A 3 -30.48 -8.29 18.60
CA GLY A 3 -31.84 -8.64 19.05
C GLY A 3 -32.66 -7.39 19.42
N GLU A 4 -33.96 -7.60 19.70
CA GLU A 4 -34.84 -6.52 20.20
C GLU A 4 -34.25 -5.89 21.47
N GLY A 5 -34.04 -4.56 21.43
CA GLY A 5 -33.52 -3.77 22.55
C GLY A 5 -32.00 -3.49 22.52
N GLY A 6 -31.26 -3.94 21.50
CA GLY A 6 -29.84 -3.59 21.35
C GLY A 6 -29.63 -2.14 20.89
N GLU A 7 -28.65 -1.45 21.47
CA GLU A 7 -28.26 -0.09 21.05
C GLU A 7 -27.62 -0.14 19.65
N VAL A 8 -28.16 0.63 18.70
CA VAL A 8 -27.65 0.69 17.33
C VAL A 8 -26.36 1.51 17.31
N THR A 9 -25.25 0.87 16.90
CA THR A 9 -23.98 1.55 16.65
C THR A 9 -23.75 1.69 15.16
N TYR A 10 -23.36 2.88 14.72
CA TYR A 10 -22.97 3.16 13.33
C TYR A 10 -21.45 3.12 13.19
N ALA A 11 -20.96 2.80 12.00
CA ALA A 11 -19.54 2.82 11.65
C ALA A 11 -19.33 3.53 10.31
N LEU A 12 -18.20 4.22 10.19
CA LEU A 12 -17.67 4.67 8.91
C LEU A 12 -16.68 3.61 8.41
N GLU A 13 -16.81 3.25 7.14
CA GLU A 13 -15.94 2.28 6.49
C GLU A 13 -15.18 2.95 5.36
N GLY A 14 -13.89 2.67 5.29
CA GLY A 14 -13.06 2.99 4.12
C GLY A 14 -12.18 1.79 3.79
N SER A 15 -11.89 1.62 2.50
CA SER A 15 -11.10 0.50 2.00
C SER A 15 -9.77 0.96 1.41
N VAL A 16 -8.71 0.23 1.74
CA VAL A 16 -7.42 0.38 1.08
C VAL A 16 -7.37 -0.60 -0.08
N SER A 17 -7.25 -0.05 -1.28
CA SER A 17 -7.08 -0.86 -2.48
C SER A 17 -5.61 -1.23 -2.68
N HIS A 18 -5.40 -2.36 -3.34
CA HIS A 18 -4.08 -2.82 -3.74
C HIS A 18 -3.05 -3.00 -2.60
N ALA A 19 -3.45 -3.48 -1.42
CA ALA A 19 -2.51 -3.87 -0.37
C ALA A 19 -1.77 -5.17 -0.73
N GLY A 20 -2.39 -6.33 -0.48
CA GLY A 20 -1.79 -7.64 -0.78
C GLY A 20 -1.48 -7.85 -2.26
N SER A 21 -2.28 -7.28 -3.17
CA SER A 21 -2.02 -7.40 -4.61
C SER A 21 -0.75 -6.66 -5.05
N THR A 22 -0.30 -5.62 -4.33
CA THR A 22 0.98 -4.97 -4.62
C THR A 22 2.15 -5.90 -4.30
N ILE A 23 2.06 -6.65 -3.20
CA ILE A 23 3.07 -7.66 -2.86
C ILE A 23 3.05 -8.80 -3.89
N GLN A 24 1.88 -9.24 -4.32
CA GLN A 24 1.75 -10.22 -5.42
C GLN A 24 2.36 -9.68 -6.71
N TRP A 25 2.15 -8.41 -7.05
CA TRP A 25 2.75 -7.78 -8.22
C TRP A 25 4.29 -7.74 -8.15
N LEU A 26 4.87 -7.42 -6.98
CA LEU A 26 6.31 -7.49 -6.76
C LEU A 26 6.88 -8.89 -6.98
N ARG A 27 6.14 -9.93 -6.58
CA ARG A 27 6.52 -11.34 -6.72
C ARG A 27 6.35 -11.85 -8.15
N ASP A 28 5.14 -11.72 -8.69
CA ASP A 28 4.74 -12.42 -9.92
C ASP A 28 5.10 -11.63 -11.17
N SER A 29 4.97 -10.30 -11.13
CA SER A 29 5.18 -9.44 -12.29
C SER A 29 6.60 -8.86 -12.35
N LEU A 30 7.09 -8.29 -11.24
CA LEU A 30 8.45 -7.73 -11.20
C LEU A 30 9.53 -8.74 -10.78
N GLN A 31 9.14 -9.86 -10.17
CA GLN A 31 10.05 -10.92 -9.74
C GLN A 31 11.18 -10.42 -8.81
N ILE A 32 10.87 -9.39 -8.00
CA ILE A 32 11.81 -8.77 -7.06
C ILE A 32 11.93 -9.58 -5.76
N ILE A 33 10.84 -10.27 -5.39
CA ILE A 33 10.72 -11.15 -4.23
C ILE A 33 10.27 -12.53 -4.69
N LYS A 34 10.63 -13.57 -3.96
CA LYS A 34 10.22 -14.96 -4.22
C LYS A 34 8.89 -15.31 -3.57
N ASP A 35 8.66 -14.78 -2.39
CA ASP A 35 7.42 -14.93 -1.63
C ASP A 35 7.15 -13.69 -0.78
N ALA A 36 5.98 -13.65 -0.13
CA ALA A 36 5.59 -12.51 0.68
C ALA A 36 6.44 -12.33 1.95
N ALA A 37 7.03 -13.41 2.48
CA ALA A 37 7.84 -13.35 3.70
C ALA A 37 9.18 -12.66 3.46
N GLU A 38 9.72 -12.71 2.24
CA GLU A 38 10.93 -11.97 1.86
C GLU A 38 10.78 -10.45 2.01
N CYS A 39 9.54 -9.91 1.99
CA CYS A 39 9.31 -8.46 2.06
C CYS A 39 9.86 -7.84 3.34
N GLU A 40 9.61 -8.46 4.50
CA GLU A 40 10.05 -7.94 5.79
C GLU A 40 11.58 -7.93 5.89
N SER A 41 12.21 -9.06 5.51
CA SER A 41 13.66 -9.19 5.47
C SER A 41 14.28 -8.08 4.63
N LEU A 42 13.85 -7.91 3.38
CA LEU A 42 14.41 -6.91 2.47
C LEU A 42 14.14 -5.47 2.92
N ALA A 43 12.93 -5.18 3.41
CA ALA A 43 12.58 -3.85 3.89
C ALA A 43 13.32 -3.44 5.16
N SER A 44 13.83 -4.42 5.93
CA SER A 44 14.61 -4.19 7.16
C SER A 44 16.09 -3.88 6.89
N GLU A 45 16.60 -4.19 5.69
CA GLU A 45 17.99 -3.90 5.30
C GLU A 45 18.23 -2.40 4.98
N THR A 46 17.18 -1.59 4.99
CA THR A 46 17.22 -0.14 4.77
C THR A 46 16.53 0.59 5.92
N ASN A 47 17.03 1.77 6.30
CA ASN A 47 16.42 2.58 7.37
C ASN A 47 15.05 3.15 6.98
N GLY A 48 14.78 3.27 5.68
CA GLY A 48 13.51 3.73 5.13
C GLY A 48 13.50 3.60 3.61
N ASN A 49 12.53 4.25 2.96
CA ASN A 49 12.42 4.22 1.50
C ASN A 49 13.42 5.15 0.79
N GLU A 50 14.15 6.00 1.54
CA GLU A 50 15.15 6.96 1.03
C GLU A 50 14.62 7.88 -0.09
N GLY A 51 13.33 8.19 -0.07
CA GLY A 51 12.65 9.02 -1.07
C GLY A 51 12.00 8.23 -2.21
N VAL A 52 12.10 6.90 -2.22
CA VAL A 52 11.42 6.03 -3.20
C VAL A 52 9.98 5.78 -2.77
N TYR A 53 9.03 6.33 -3.52
CA TYR A 53 7.61 6.08 -3.29
C TYR A 53 7.04 5.15 -4.34
N VAL A 54 6.29 4.15 -3.89
CA VAL A 54 5.45 3.31 -4.74
C VAL A 54 4.02 3.79 -4.57
N VAL A 55 3.37 4.20 -5.66
CA VAL A 55 1.94 4.53 -5.67
C VAL A 55 1.20 3.39 -6.36
N PRO A 56 0.50 2.49 -5.63
CA PRO A 56 -0.08 1.27 -6.20
C PRO A 56 -1.46 1.50 -6.86
N ALA A 57 -1.59 2.56 -7.66
CA ALA A 57 -2.83 2.94 -8.32
C ALA A 57 -3.11 2.13 -9.61
N PHE A 58 -3.05 0.79 -9.55
CA PHE A 58 -3.19 -0.07 -10.74
C PHE A 58 -4.55 0.09 -11.43
N ALA A 59 -5.61 0.31 -10.66
CA ALA A 59 -6.96 0.58 -11.15
C ALA A 59 -7.45 2.01 -10.77
N GLY A 60 -6.53 2.96 -10.59
CA GLY A 60 -6.83 4.28 -10.04
C GLY A 60 -6.66 4.37 -8.52
N LEU A 61 -6.91 5.56 -7.98
CA LEU A 61 -6.94 5.81 -6.53
C LEU A 61 -8.39 5.91 -6.05
N PHE A 62 -8.68 5.22 -4.94
CA PHE A 62 -9.97 5.24 -4.28
C PHE A 62 -10.01 6.35 -3.22
N ALA A 63 -10.78 6.17 -2.15
CA ALA A 63 -10.83 7.11 -1.04
C ALA A 63 -9.41 7.40 -0.50
N PRO A 64 -9.12 8.65 -0.11
CA PRO A 64 -9.96 9.84 -0.22
C PRO A 64 -9.89 10.56 -1.59
N HIS A 65 -9.03 10.09 -2.52
CA HIS A 65 -8.65 10.86 -3.72
C HIS A 65 -9.60 10.74 -4.91
N TRP A 66 -10.24 9.58 -5.12
CA TRP A 66 -11.18 9.32 -6.20
C TRP A 66 -10.67 9.69 -7.61
N ARG A 67 -9.49 9.19 -7.97
CA ARG A 67 -8.82 9.45 -9.26
C ARG A 67 -8.77 8.20 -10.12
N PRO A 68 -9.78 7.96 -11.00
CA PRO A 68 -9.81 6.77 -11.86
C PRO A 68 -8.77 6.81 -12.99
N ASP A 69 -8.24 8.01 -13.30
CA ASP A 69 -7.18 8.23 -14.28
C ASP A 69 -5.78 8.00 -13.72
N ALA A 70 -5.62 7.92 -12.39
CA ALA A 70 -4.35 7.63 -11.76
C ALA A 70 -3.84 6.24 -12.16
N ARG A 71 -2.52 6.11 -12.32
CA ARG A 71 -1.86 4.84 -12.66
C ARG A 71 -0.70 4.60 -11.72
N ALA A 72 -0.38 3.32 -11.52
CA ALA A 72 0.70 2.93 -10.64
C ALA A 72 2.03 3.53 -11.09
N CYS A 73 2.83 4.03 -10.15
CA CYS A 73 4.13 4.61 -10.44
C CYS A 73 5.14 4.34 -9.31
N ILE A 74 6.42 4.38 -9.66
CA ILE A 74 7.54 4.43 -8.74
C ILE A 74 8.26 5.74 -9.00
N VAL A 75 8.44 6.57 -7.98
CA VAL A 75 9.03 7.92 -8.09
C VAL A 75 10.13 8.13 -7.05
N GLY A 76 11.03 9.08 -7.31
CA GLY A 76 12.12 9.45 -6.39
C GLY A 76 13.40 8.63 -6.53
N MET A 77 13.52 7.80 -7.57
CA MET A 77 14.70 6.95 -7.77
C MET A 77 15.93 7.74 -8.23
N THR A 78 17.04 7.52 -7.54
CA THR A 78 18.44 7.73 -7.97
C THR A 78 19.16 6.38 -8.19
N GLN A 79 20.37 6.41 -8.74
CA GLN A 79 21.17 5.20 -9.03
C GLN A 79 21.58 4.39 -7.78
N SER A 80 21.56 4.98 -6.57
CA SER A 80 21.91 4.26 -5.34
C SER A 80 20.79 3.34 -4.84
N HIS A 81 19.57 3.46 -5.38
CA HIS A 81 18.45 2.66 -4.93
C HIS A 81 18.51 1.24 -5.46
N THR A 82 17.97 0.35 -4.65
CA THR A 82 17.97 -1.09 -4.86
C THR A 82 16.57 -1.63 -4.65
N LYS A 83 16.38 -2.94 -4.89
CA LYS A 83 15.10 -3.60 -4.63
C LYS A 83 14.58 -3.40 -3.20
N HIS A 84 15.47 -3.28 -2.21
CA HIS A 84 15.10 -3.08 -0.80
C HIS A 84 14.24 -1.82 -0.63
N HIS A 85 14.61 -0.72 -1.29
CA HIS A 85 13.88 0.55 -1.25
C HIS A 85 12.51 0.46 -1.93
N ILE A 86 12.41 -0.29 -3.04
CA ILE A 86 11.13 -0.52 -3.73
C ILE A 86 10.19 -1.36 -2.85
N VAL A 87 10.71 -2.44 -2.26
CA VAL A 87 9.93 -3.30 -1.34
C VAL A 87 9.49 -2.50 -0.12
N ARG A 88 10.37 -1.70 0.47
CA ARG A 88 10.05 -0.79 1.58
C ARG A 88 8.95 0.21 1.19
N GLY A 89 9.10 0.88 0.06
CA GLY A 89 8.10 1.83 -0.46
C GLY A 89 6.74 1.19 -0.74
N ALA A 90 6.70 -0.07 -1.20
CA ALA A 90 5.45 -0.80 -1.42
C ALA A 90 4.70 -1.14 -0.11
N LEU A 91 5.43 -1.50 0.96
CA LEU A 91 4.84 -1.72 2.28
C LEU A 91 4.31 -0.40 2.85
N GLU A 92 5.12 0.66 2.80
CA GLU A 92 4.74 1.99 3.30
C GLU A 92 3.55 2.57 2.54
N ALA A 93 3.40 2.30 1.24
CA ALA A 93 2.25 2.73 0.44
C ALA A 93 0.91 2.21 0.98
N THR A 94 0.89 1.00 1.54
CA THR A 94 -0.31 0.45 2.18
C THR A 94 -0.61 1.20 3.47
N SER A 95 0.42 1.48 4.28
CA SER A 95 0.28 2.26 5.51
C SER A 95 -0.16 3.70 5.25
N TYR A 96 0.35 4.34 4.20
CA TYR A 96 -0.06 5.69 3.81
C TYR A 96 -1.53 5.73 3.40
N GLN A 97 -1.98 4.80 2.55
CA GLN A 97 -3.40 4.75 2.17
C GLN A 97 -4.30 4.46 3.38
N ALA A 98 -3.90 3.58 4.29
CA ALA A 98 -4.65 3.34 5.52
C ALA A 98 -4.77 4.60 6.39
N ARG A 99 -3.66 5.34 6.54
CA ARG A 99 -3.66 6.63 7.24
C ARG A 99 -4.56 7.66 6.56
N GLU A 100 -4.47 7.79 5.23
CA GLU A 100 -5.29 8.75 4.46
C GLU A 100 -6.79 8.44 4.57
N VAL A 101 -7.16 7.16 4.56
CA VAL A 101 -8.55 6.74 4.80
C VAL A 101 -8.97 7.08 6.23
N PHE A 102 -8.13 6.78 7.22
CA PHE A 102 -8.41 7.08 8.63
C PHE A 102 -8.53 8.57 8.91
N GLU A 103 -7.71 9.41 8.25
CA GLU A 103 -7.78 10.87 8.39
C GLU A 103 -9.01 11.48 7.70
N ALA A 104 -9.66 10.74 6.80
CA ALA A 104 -10.84 11.19 6.07
C ALA A 104 -12.18 10.79 6.73
N ILE A 105 -12.15 9.94 7.76
CA ILE A 105 -13.33 9.51 8.53
C ILE A 105 -13.40 10.22 9.89
#